data_AF-A0A086STN7-F1
#
_entry.id   AF-A0A086STN7-F1
#
_cell.length_a   1.000
_cell.length_b   1.000
_cell.length_c   1.000
_cell.angle_alpha   90.00
_cell.angle_beta   90.00
_cell.angle_gamma   90.00
#
_symmetry.space_group_name_H-M   'P 1'
#
loop_
_entity.id
_entity.type
_entity.pdbx_description
1 polymer ?
#
loop_
_entity_poly.entity_id
_entity_poly.type
_entity_poly.pdbx_seq_one_letter_code
_entity_poly.pdbx_strand_id
1 'polypeptide(L)'
;MAQSEAFQTAVTDSKKLTAKPDNDELLKLYALYKVALGLLHTGKQGKAKKNAWQKVVDEGTTPEQAQEQYVALVEELKAKHGYDANKEPEAVGGAA
;
A
#
# COMPACT_ATOMS: atom_id res chain seq x y z
N MET A 1 -15.81 4.04 -6.72
CA MET A 1 -15.06 2.82 -7.11
C MET A 1 -15.33 1.77 -6.06
N ALA A 2 -15.73 0.57 -6.47
CA ALA A 2 -15.81 -0.56 -5.55
C ALA A 2 -14.38 -1.03 -5.21
N GLN A 3 -14.11 -1.29 -3.94
CA GLN A 3 -12.85 -1.92 -3.53
C GLN A 3 -13.03 -3.43 -3.65
N SER A 4 -12.14 -4.09 -4.38
CA SER A 4 -12.12 -5.55 -4.48
C SER A 4 -11.92 -6.17 -3.10
N GLU A 5 -12.55 -7.32 -2.84
CA GLU A 5 -12.36 -8.05 -1.58
C GLU A 5 -10.87 -8.40 -1.36
N ALA A 6 -10.18 -8.81 -2.43
CA ALA A 6 -8.74 -9.06 -2.41
C ALA A 6 -7.93 -7.86 -1.93
N PHE A 7 -8.30 -6.65 -2.34
CA PHE A 7 -7.63 -5.42 -1.90
C PHE A 7 -7.87 -5.15 -0.41
N GLN A 8 -9.11 -5.29 0.07
CA GLN A 8 -9.42 -5.11 1.49
C GLN A 8 -8.68 -6.11 2.37
N THR A 9 -8.60 -7.37 1.93
CA THR A 9 -7.79 -8.41 2.57
C THR A 9 -6.31 -8.04 2.55
N ALA A 10 -5.77 -7.64 1.40
CA ALA A 10 -4.37 -7.21 1.29
C ALA A 10 -4.04 -6.00 2.20
N VAL A 11 -4.96 -5.03 2.34
CA VAL A 11 -4.78 -3.88 3.24
C VAL A 11 -4.67 -4.34 4.69
N THR A 12 -5.48 -5.32 5.08
CA THR A 12 -5.44 -5.92 6.41
C THR A 12 -4.16 -6.73 6.59
N ASP A 13 -3.78 -7.53 5.59
CA ASP A 13 -2.63 -8.40 5.64
C ASP A 13 -1.31 -7.65 5.64
N SER A 14 -1.24 -6.50 4.96
CA SER A 14 -0.08 -5.61 5.01
C SER A 14 0.27 -5.20 6.44
N LYS A 15 -0.73 -5.10 7.32
CA LYS A 15 -0.56 -4.77 8.75
C LYS A 15 -0.16 -5.98 9.61
N LYS A 16 -0.30 -7.18 9.06
CA LYS A 16 0.01 -8.46 9.71
C LYS A 16 1.38 -9.02 9.32
N LEU A 17 2.16 -8.25 8.57
CA LEU A 17 3.54 -8.61 8.27
C LEU A 17 4.34 -8.75 9.56
N THR A 18 5.16 -9.79 9.63
CA THR A 18 5.98 -10.09 10.81
C THR A 18 7.21 -9.21 10.88
N ALA A 19 7.77 -8.83 9.73
CA ALA A 19 8.84 -7.84 9.64
C ALA A 19 8.34 -6.53 9.01
N LYS A 20 9.05 -5.45 9.33
CA LYS A 20 8.72 -4.10 8.85
C LYS A 20 9.19 -3.94 7.40
N PRO A 21 8.30 -3.55 6.47
CA PRO A 21 8.70 -3.24 5.11
C PRO A 21 9.70 -2.09 5.03
N ASP A 22 10.52 -2.11 3.99
CA ASP A 22 11.46 -1.05 3.66
C ASP A 22 10.71 0.25 3.34
N ASN A 23 11.38 1.39 3.49
CA ASN A 23 10.76 2.70 3.26
C ASN A 23 10.20 2.84 1.82
N ASP A 24 10.89 2.31 0.82
CA ASP A 24 10.41 2.27 -0.56
C ASP A 24 9.13 1.43 -0.73
N GLU A 25 9.03 0.31 -0.04
CA GLU A 25 7.85 -0.56 -0.06
C GLU A 25 6.66 0.12 0.63
N LEU A 26 6.90 0.80 1.77
CA LEU A 26 5.89 1.61 2.45
C LEU A 26 5.39 2.75 1.56
N LEU A 27 6.29 3.41 0.82
CA LEU A 27 5.92 4.47 -0.11
C LEU A 27 5.08 3.94 -1.29
N LYS A 28 5.43 2.76 -1.83
CA LYS A 28 4.65 2.09 -2.89
C LYS A 28 3.26 1.68 -2.39
N LEU A 29 3.18 1.01 -1.23
CA LEU A 29 1.90 0.66 -0.60
C LEU A 29 1.02 1.90 -0.42
N TYR A 30 1.59 2.99 0.10
CA TYR A 30 0.85 4.25 0.27
C TYR A 30 0.35 4.83 -1.06
N ALA A 31 1.20 4.89 -2.08
CA ALA A 31 0.87 5.42 -3.39
C ALA A 31 -0.26 4.63 -4.05
N LEU A 32 -0.10 3.31 -4.14
CA LEU A 32 -1.08 2.40 -4.72
C LEU A 32 -2.40 2.45 -3.94
N TYR A 33 -2.35 2.43 -2.60
CA TYR A 33 -3.54 2.56 -1.76
C TYR A 33 -4.32 3.86 -2.04
N LYS A 34 -3.63 4.99 -2.16
CA LYS A 34 -4.27 6.28 -2.48
C LYS A 34 -4.92 6.27 -3.86
N VAL A 35 -4.23 5.78 -4.88
CA VAL A 35 -4.77 5.71 -6.25
C VAL A 35 -5.92 4.70 -6.35
N ALA A 36 -5.80 3.54 -5.69
CA ALA A 36 -6.84 2.52 -5.58
C ALA A 36 -8.14 3.07 -4.97
N LEU A 37 -8.03 3.99 -4.01
CA LEU A 37 -9.16 4.68 -3.41
C LEU A 37 -9.66 5.88 -4.23
N GLY A 38 -8.98 6.26 -5.32
CA GLY A 38 -9.25 7.50 -6.04
C GLY A 38 -8.99 8.75 -5.20
N LEU A 39 -8.16 8.64 -4.16
CA LEU A 39 -7.83 9.75 -3.27
C LEU A 39 -6.63 10.52 -3.82
N LEU A 40 -6.85 11.82 -4.03
CA LEU A 40 -5.77 12.73 -4.38
C LEU A 40 -4.80 12.88 -3.19
N HIS A 41 -3.52 13.05 -3.50
CA HIS A 41 -2.55 13.45 -2.49
C HIS A 41 -2.78 14.93 -2.13
N THR A 42 -3.56 15.15 -1.08
CA THR A 42 -3.85 16.49 -0.55
C THR A 42 -3.12 16.68 0.79
N GLY A 43 -2.15 17.59 0.84
CA GLY A 43 -1.58 18.09 2.10
C GLY A 43 -0.06 18.06 2.24
N LYS A 44 0.41 18.47 3.44
CA LYS A 44 1.83 18.57 3.86
C LYS A 44 2.54 17.21 4.07
N GLN A 45 2.00 16.13 3.51
CA GLN A 45 2.62 14.82 3.64
C GLN A 45 3.92 14.83 2.81
N GLY A 46 5.04 14.42 3.41
CA GLY A 46 6.39 14.68 2.90
C GLY A 46 6.59 14.36 1.41
N LYS A 47 7.50 15.09 0.76
CA LYS A 47 7.77 15.06 -0.69
C LYS A 47 7.93 13.64 -1.26
N ALA A 48 8.48 12.71 -0.51
CA ALA A 48 8.61 11.30 -0.91
C ALA A 48 7.26 10.61 -1.17
N LYS A 49 6.28 10.78 -0.27
CA LYS A 49 4.92 10.24 -0.43
C LYS A 49 4.22 10.84 -1.64
N LYS A 50 4.37 12.15 -1.83
CA LYS A 50 3.86 12.84 -3.01
C LYS A 50 4.46 12.29 -4.30
N ASN A 51 5.78 12.14 -4.34
CA ASN A 51 6.48 11.61 -5.51
C ASN A 51 6.05 10.17 -5.83
N ALA A 52 5.91 9.31 -4.82
CA ALA A 52 5.46 7.94 -5.02
C ALA A 52 4.03 7.88 -5.57
N TRP A 53 3.11 8.66 -5.00
CA TRP A 53 1.74 8.77 -5.51
C TRP A 53 1.70 9.33 -6.94
N GLN A 54 2.44 10.41 -7.20
CA GLN A 54 2.49 11.05 -8.50
C GLN A 54 3.02 10.09 -9.57
N LYS A 55 4.03 9.27 -9.28
CA LYS A 55 4.53 8.24 -10.21
C LYS A 55 3.40 7.30 -10.67
N VAL A 56 2.65 6.73 -9.73
CA VAL A 56 1.54 5.81 -10.04
C VAL A 56 0.47 6.49 -10.90
N VAL A 57 0.19 7.77 -10.64
CA VAL A 57 -0.76 8.58 -11.42
C VAL A 57 -0.21 8.93 -12.81
N ASP A 58 1.06 9.32 -12.91
CA ASP A 58 1.74 9.65 -14.17
C ASP A 58 1.87 8.42 -15.09
N GLU A 59 2.00 7.23 -14.49
CA GLU A 59 1.92 5.93 -15.18
C GLU A 59 0.52 5.65 -15.76
N GLY A 60 -0.49 6.47 -15.43
CA GLY A 60 -1.87 6.28 -15.89
C GLY A 60 -2.58 5.13 -15.18
N THR A 61 -2.09 4.73 -14.00
CA THR A 61 -2.66 3.60 -13.26
C THR A 61 -4.08 3.93 -12.80
N THR A 62 -5.04 3.14 -13.24
CA THR A 62 -6.43 3.27 -12.80
C THR A 62 -6.62 2.74 -11.38
N PRO A 63 -7.69 3.12 -10.67
CA PRO A 63 -7.97 2.61 -9.33
C PRO A 63 -8.05 1.08 -9.27
N GLU A 64 -8.56 0.42 -10.31
CA GLU A 64 -8.63 -1.05 -10.39
C GLU A 64 -7.24 -1.67 -10.52
N GLN A 65 -6.41 -1.16 -11.43
CA GLN A 65 -5.02 -1.62 -11.58
C GLN A 65 -4.19 -1.36 -10.32
N ALA A 66 -4.43 -0.23 -9.64
CA ALA A 66 -3.75 0.07 -8.39
C ALA A 66 -4.13 -0.91 -7.28
N GLN A 67 -5.37 -1.41 -7.26
CA GLN A 67 -5.79 -2.48 -6.35
C GLN A 67 -5.05 -3.79 -6.66
N GLU A 68 -5.00 -4.20 -7.93
CA GLU A 68 -4.29 -5.41 -8.35
C GLU A 68 -2.80 -5.36 -8.00
N GLN A 69 -2.14 -4.24 -8.31
CA GLN A 69 -0.74 -4.02 -7.96
C GLN A 69 -0.51 -4.00 -6.45
N TYR A 70 -1.45 -3.42 -5.68
CA TYR A 70 -1.37 -3.41 -4.22
C TYR A 70 -1.45 -4.83 -3.65
N VAL A 71 -2.36 -5.65 -4.17
CA VAL A 71 -2.48 -7.07 -3.77
C VAL A 71 -1.19 -7.82 -4.07
N ALA A 72 -0.67 -7.70 -5.29
CA ALA A 72 0.58 -8.34 -5.69
C ALA A 72 1.75 -7.90 -4.79
N LEU A 73 1.86 -6.60 -4.51
CA LEU A 73 2.91 -6.06 -3.63
C LEU A 73 2.78 -6.63 -2.21
N VAL A 74 1.57 -6.71 -1.66
CA VAL A 74 1.36 -7.30 -0.34
C VAL A 74 1.77 -8.77 -0.33
N GLU A 75 1.44 -9.55 -1.36
CA GLU A 75 1.88 -10.95 -1.46
C GLU A 75 3.40 -11.08 -1.51
N GLU A 76 4.10 -10.24 -2.26
CA GLU A 76 5.56 -10.18 -2.25
C GLU A 76 6.10 -9.83 -0.86
N LEU A 77 5.48 -8.86 -0.18
CA LEU A 77 5.88 -8.47 1.18
C LEU A 77 5.64 -9.60 2.18
N LYS A 78 4.55 -10.37 2.06
CA LYS A 78 4.32 -11.56 2.89
C LYS A 78 5.44 -12.58 2.71
N ALA A 79 5.88 -12.81 1.47
CA ALA A 79 6.97 -13.74 1.18
C ALA A 79 8.32 -13.22 1.69
N LYS A 80 8.58 -11.91 1.57
CA LYS A 80 9.87 -11.28 1.93
C LYS A 80 10.02 -11.01 3.43
N HIS A 81 8.98 -10.48 4.06
CA HIS A 81 8.95 -10.02 5.46
C HIS A 81 8.29 -11.02 6.42
N GLY A 82 7.71 -12.09 5.87
CA GLY A 82 6.89 -13.03 6.61
C GLY A 82 5.50 -12.46 6.92
N TYR A 83 4.53 -13.36 7.03
CA TYR A 83 3.13 -13.04 7.29
C TYR A 83 2.60 -13.96 8.36
N ASP A 84 1.88 -13.36 9.32
CA ASP A 84 1.19 -14.11 10.36
C ASP A 84 -0.29 -13.72 10.40
N ALA A 85 -1.16 -14.64 10.01
CA ALA A 85 -2.60 -14.40 9.97
C ALA A 85 -3.21 -14.13 11.37
N ASN A 86 -2.57 -14.62 12.43
CA ASN A 86 -2.99 -14.47 13.82
C ASN A 86 -2.40 -13.22 14.49
N LYS A 87 -1.42 -12.56 13.86
CA LYS A 87 -0.86 -11.30 14.34
C LYS A 87 -1.91 -10.19 14.29
N GLU A 88 -1.96 -9.40 15.35
CA GLU A 88 -2.79 -8.20 15.40
C GLU A 88 -2.32 -7.19 14.33
N PRO A 89 -3.23 -6.59 13.56
CA PRO A 89 -2.87 -5.68 12.49
C PRO A 89 -2.22 -4.42 13.06
N GLU A 90 -0.90 -4.34 12.94
CA GLU A 90 -0.12 -3.19 13.36
C GLU A 90 -0.03 -2.15 12.24
N ALA A 91 -0.09 -0.87 12.58
CA ALA A 91 -0.02 0.17 11.55
C ALA A 91 1.34 0.16 10.85
N VAL A 92 1.36 -0.29 9.58
CA VAL A 92 2.51 -0.12 8.66
C VAL A 92 2.69 1.35 8.29
N GLY A 93 3.21 2.13 9.24
CA GLY A 93 3.33 3.57 9.11
C GLY A 93 3.46 4.31 10.44
N GLY A 94 4.16 3.71 11.41
CA GLY A 94 4.62 4.43 12.61
C GLY A 94 5.67 5.45 12.21
N ALA A 95 5.36 6.72 12.47
CA ALA A 95 6.17 7.90 12.19
C ALA A 95 7.64 7.75 12.58
N ALA A 96 8.52 8.21 11.69
CA ALA A 96 9.76 8.88 12.06
C ALA A 96 9.77 10.23 11.33
#